data_AF-T0AU60-F1
#
_entry.id   AF-T0AU60-F1
#
_cell.length_a   1.000
_cell.length_b   1.000
_cell.length_c   1.000
_cell.angle_alpha   90.00
_cell.angle_beta   90.00
_cell.angle_gamma   90.00
#
_symmetry.space_group_name_H-M   'P 1'
#
loop_
_entity.id
_entity.type
_entity.pdbx_description
1 polymer ?
#
loop_
_entity_poly.entity_id
_entity_poly.type
_entity_poly.pdbx_seq_one_letter_code
_entity_poly.pdbx_strand_id
1 'polypeptide(L)' 'MEALERALQAEKGCAEILHQIAAVRGAINGLMAEVLEEHVRTHVADPAITSDAARMLGAEELIAVLRTYIK' A
#
# COMPACT_ATOMS: atom_id res chain seq x y z
N MET A 1 12.32 5.16 6.73
CA MET A 1 12.07 6.59 7.02
C MET A 1 13.31 7.28 7.58
N GLU A 2 13.99 6.67 8.55
CA GLU A 2 15.22 7.20 9.16
C GLU A 2 16.33 7.65 8.18
N ALA A 3 16.49 6.98 7.04
CA ALA A 3 17.50 7.36 6.04
C ALA A 3 17.22 8.74 5.41
N LEU A 4 15.95 9.09 5.22
CA LEU A 4 15.52 10.39 4.71
C LEU A 4 15.68 11.48 5.79
N GLU A 5 15.34 11.15 7.03
CA GLU A 5 15.55 12.05 8.18
C GLU A 5 17.02 12.39 8.37
N ARG A 6 17.92 11.38 8.28
CA ARG A 6 19.36 11.60 8.33
C ARG A 6 19.87 12.45 7.17
N ALA A 7 19.33 12.27 5.97
CA ALA A 7 19.72 13.08 4.81
C ALA A 7 19.28 14.55 4.96
N LEU A 8 18.11 14.79 5.54
CA LEU A 8 17.63 16.14 5.86
C LEU A 8 18.46 16.80 6.95
N GLN A 9 18.77 16.06 8.03
CA GLN A 9 19.62 16.56 9.14
C GLN A 9 21.05 16.84 8.70
N ALA A 10 21.57 16.08 7.73
CA ALA A 10 22.89 16.30 7.15
C ALA A 10 22.89 17.36 6.03
N GLU A 11 21.79 18.09 5.83
CA GLU A 11 21.62 19.13 4.80
C GLU A 11 22.06 18.66 3.40
N LYS A 12 21.74 17.40 3.06
CA LYS A 12 22.08 16.85 1.75
C LYS A 12 21.37 17.60 0.62
N GLY A 13 21.96 17.60 -0.56
CA GLY A 13 21.41 18.30 -1.72
C GLY A 13 20.01 17.83 -2.10
N CYS A 14 19.16 18.75 -2.56
CA CYS A 14 17.75 18.48 -2.87
C CYS A 14 17.55 17.31 -3.84
N ALA A 15 18.46 17.13 -4.81
CA ALA A 15 18.40 16.00 -5.76
C ALA A 15 18.49 14.64 -5.04
N GLU A 16 19.36 14.50 -4.04
CA GLU A 16 19.51 13.26 -3.28
C GLU A 16 18.27 12.96 -2.43
N ILE A 17 17.70 14.00 -1.80
CA ILE A 17 16.44 13.89 -1.04
C ILE A 17 15.31 13.42 -1.96
N LEU A 18 15.18 14.01 -3.16
CA LEU A 18 14.16 13.61 -4.14
C LEU A 18 14.33 12.15 -4.59
N HIS A 19 15.56 11.68 -4.79
CA HIS A 19 15.81 10.26 -5.11
C HIS A 19 15.38 9.32 -3.99
N GLN A 20 15.65 9.66 -2.73
CA GLN A 20 15.22 8.86 -1.59
C GLN A 20 13.68 8.82 -1.45
N ILE A 21 13.01 9.96 -1.64
CA ILE A 21 11.54 10.01 -1.63
C ILE A 21 10.97 9.13 -2.75
N ALA A 22 11.54 9.20 -3.96
CA ALA A 22 11.10 8.37 -5.07
C ALA A 22 11.28 6.87 -4.78
N ALA A 23 12.41 6.48 -4.17
CA ALA A 23 12.66 5.10 -3.77
C ALA A 23 11.67 4.61 -2.70
N VAL A 24 11.40 5.42 -1.67
CA VAL A 24 10.41 5.11 -0.62
C VAL A 24 9.02 4.95 -1.23
N ARG A 25 8.61 5.86 -2.13
CA ARG A 25 7.34 5.74 -2.85
C ARG A 25 7.25 4.42 -3.62
N GLY A 26 8.33 4.03 -4.31
CA GLY A 26 8.39 2.74 -5.02
C GLY A 26 8.20 1.54 -4.09
N ALA A 27 8.89 1.53 -2.94
CA ALA A 27 8.76 0.47 -1.95
C ALA A 27 7.34 0.39 -1.35
N ILE A 28 6.73 1.54 -1.02
CA ILE A 28 5.35 1.60 -0.52
C ILE A 28 4.36 1.07 -1.56
N ASN A 29 4.55 1.42 -2.84
CA ASN A 29 3.69 0.91 -3.91
C ASN A 29 3.80 -0.61 -4.07
N GLY A 30 5.01 -1.18 -3.92
CA GLY A 30 5.22 -2.63 -3.92
C GLY A 30 4.48 -3.31 -2.77
N LEU A 31 4.67 -2.81 -1.54
CA LEU A 31 3.98 -3.34 -0.36
C LEU A 31 2.46 -3.22 -0.45
N MET A 32 1.95 -2.10 -1.00
CA MET A 32 0.53 -1.92 -1.24
C MET A 32 -0.04 -3.00 -2.18
N ALA A 33 0.69 -3.37 -3.23
CA ALA A 33 0.27 -4.45 -4.12
C ALA A 33 0.20 -5.80 -3.41
N GLU A 34 1.19 -6.13 -2.57
CA GLU A 34 1.20 -7.36 -1.77
C GLU A 34 0.02 -7.42 -0.79
N VAL A 35 -0.26 -6.32 -0.07
CA VAL A 35 -1.39 -6.27 0.88
C VAL A 35 -2.74 -6.36 0.17
N LEU A 36 -2.88 -5.73 -1.01
CA LEU A 36 -4.10 -5.84 -1.82
C LEU A 36 -4.31 -7.27 -2.33
N GLU A 37 -3.26 -7.94 -2.78
CA GLU A 37 -3.35 -9.34 -3.20
C GLU A 37 -3.80 -10.24 -2.05
N GLU A 38 -3.18 -10.08 -0.88
CA GLU A 38 -3.54 -10.88 0.29
C GLU A 38 -5.00 -10.63 0.69
N HIS A 39 -5.46 -9.37 0.71
CA HIS A 39 -6.86 -9.03 1.01
C HIS A 39 -7.84 -9.71 0.04
N VAL A 40 -7.54 -9.71 -1.25
CA VAL A 40 -8.35 -10.43 -2.25
C VAL A 40 -8.40 -11.92 -1.93
N ARG A 41 -7.26 -12.53 -1.63
CA ARG A 41 -7.18 -13.96 -1.35
C ARG A 41 -7.91 -14.37 -0.08
N THR A 42 -7.81 -13.58 0.99
CA THR A 42 -8.29 -13.95 2.34
C THR A 42 -9.69 -13.46 2.68
N HIS A 43 -10.12 -12.33 2.10
CA HIS A 43 -11.39 -11.69 2.45
C HIS A 43 -12.42 -11.71 1.32
N VAL A 44 -12.00 -12.01 0.08
CA VAL A 44 -12.90 -11.99 -1.09
C VAL A 44 -12.97 -13.33 -1.80
N ALA A 45 -11.84 -13.99 -2.04
CA ALA A 45 -11.75 -15.19 -2.86
C ALA A 45 -11.62 -16.49 -2.05
N ASP A 46 -11.41 -16.40 -0.74
CA ASP A 46 -11.21 -17.59 0.11
C ASP A 46 -12.46 -18.51 0.03
N PRO A 47 -12.30 -19.79 -0.35
CA PRO A 47 -13.38 -20.76 -0.35
C PRO A 47 -13.91 -21.08 1.07
N ALA A 48 -13.15 -20.79 2.12
CA ALA A 48 -13.59 -20.95 3.50
C ALA A 48 -14.63 -19.90 3.92
N ILE A 49 -14.79 -18.81 3.17
CA ILE A 49 -15.85 -17.82 3.41
C ILE A 49 -17.19 -18.37 2.93
N THR A 50 -17.99 -18.87 3.85
CA THR A 50 -19.32 -19.43 3.57
C THR A 50 -20.45 -18.41 3.63
N SER A 51 -20.19 -17.21 4.16
CA SER A 51 -21.18 -16.13 4.28
C SER A 51 -21.05 -15.11 3.15
N ASP A 52 -22.12 -14.95 2.38
CA ASP A 52 -22.19 -13.92 1.33
C ASP A 52 -21.99 -12.52 1.90
N ALA A 53 -22.54 -12.24 3.08
CA ALA A 53 -22.38 -10.94 3.73
C ALA A 53 -20.90 -10.66 4.09
N ALA A 54 -20.17 -11.69 4.55
CA ALA A 54 -18.74 -11.54 4.84
C ALA A 54 -17.91 -11.32 3.58
N ARG A 55 -18.22 -12.06 2.50
CA ARG A 55 -17.57 -11.89 1.19
C ARG A 55 -17.83 -10.50 0.60
N MET A 56 -19.07 -10.02 0.69
CA MET A 56 -19.45 -8.69 0.24
C MET A 56 -18.74 -7.59 1.02
N LEU A 57 -18.58 -7.74 2.35
CA LEU A 57 -17.83 -6.79 3.16
C LEU A 57 -16.37 -6.66 2.67
N GLY A 58 -15.67 -7.77 2.48
CA GLY A 58 -14.30 -7.76 1.97
C GLY A 58 -14.17 -7.09 0.60
N ALA A 59 -15.18 -7.28 -0.27
CA ALA A 59 -15.22 -6.64 -1.59
C ALA A 59 -15.45 -5.11 -1.49
N GLU A 60 -16.35 -4.66 -0.63
CA GLU A 60 -16.60 -3.22 -0.40
C GLU A 60 -15.39 -2.51 0.21
N GLU A 61 -14.70 -3.15 1.15
CA GLU A 61 -13.44 -2.65 1.71
C GLU A 61 -12.38 -2.45 0.62
N LEU A 62 -12.22 -3.44 -0.27
CA LEU A 62 -11.31 -3.34 -1.41
C LEU A 62 -11.70 -2.19 -2.36
N ILE A 63 -12.98 -2.07 -2.71
CA ILE A 63 -13.49 -1.00 -3.57
C ILE A 63 -13.22 0.38 -2.95
N ALA A 64 -13.40 0.51 -1.63
CA ALA A 64 -13.12 1.75 -0.91
C ALA A 64 -11.64 2.15 -1.04
N VAL A 65 -10.72 1.21 -0.81
CA VAL A 65 -9.27 1.44 -0.98
C VAL A 65 -8.94 1.84 -2.41
N LEU A 66 -9.47 1.13 -3.41
CA LEU A 66 -9.26 1.45 -4.83
C LEU A 66 -9.73 2.88 -5.15
N ARG A 67 -10.91 3.30 -4.70
CA ARG A 67 -11.42 4.66 -4.92
C ARG A 67 -10.57 5.75 -4.26
N THR A 68 -9.97 5.46 -3.11
CA THR A 68 -9.16 6.44 -2.37
C THR A 68 -7.77 6.62 -2.97
N TYR A 69 -7.14 5.52 -3.39
CA TYR A 69 -5.71 5.51 -3.73
C TYR A 69 -5.42 5.30 -5.21
N ILE A 70 -6.39 4.80 -5.97
CA ILE A 70 -6.28 4.61 -7.42
C ILE A 70 -7.30 5.54 -8.09
N LYS A 71 -6.78 6.64 -8.66
CA LYS A 71 -7.53 7.48 -9.61
C LYS A 71 -7.22 7.06 -11.03
#